data_AF-A0A966SGX9-F1
#
_entry.id   AF-A0A966SGX9-F1
#
_cell.length_a   1.000
_cell.length_b   1.000
_cell.length_c   1.000
_cell.angle_alpha   90.00
_cell.angle_beta   90.00
_cell.angle_gamma   90.00
#
_symmetry.space_group_name_H-M   'P 1'
#
loop_
_entity.id
_entity.type
_entity.pdbx_description
1 polymer ?
#
loop_
_entity_poly.entity_id
_entity_poly.type
_entity_poly.pdbx_seq_one_letter_code
_entity_poly.pdbx_strand_id
1 'polypeptide(L)' 'MSDVSVCVRDAAGQVTRKSLQAGQSVNIPGQQPFEVTGENLNQLRVFFQGQRIWFQAEATRLRLTAATASD' A
#
# COMPACT_ATOMS: atom_id res chain seq x y z
N MET A 1 -19.06 -9.57 -1.19
CA MET A 1 -17.73 -8.94 -1.28
C MET A 1 -17.06 -9.12 0.05
N SER A 2 -15.88 -9.73 0.09
CA SER A 2 -15.09 -9.88 1.31
C SER A 2 -14.20 -8.66 1.51
N ASP A 3 -13.99 -8.27 2.77
CA ASP A 3 -13.09 -7.19 3.11
C ASP A 3 -11.64 -7.52 2.72
N VAL A 4 -10.89 -6.51 2.31
CA VAL A 4 -9.46 -6.66 2.02
C VAL A 4 -8.66 -6.20 3.23
N SER A 5 -7.91 -7.11 3.83
CA SER A 5 -6.96 -6.80 4.89
C SER A 5 -5.59 -6.46 4.32
N VAL A 6 -5.03 -5.33 4.76
CA VAL A 6 -3.66 -4.91 4.46
C VAL A 6 -2.88 -4.60 5.73
N CYS A 7 -1.59 -4.92 5.70
CA CYS A 7 -0.60 -4.44 6.65
C CYS A 7 0.35 -3.50 5.93
N VAL A 8 0.60 -2.34 6.53
CA VAL A 8 1.57 -1.36 6.03
C VAL A 8 2.60 -1.14 7.11
N ARG A 9 3.87 -1.41 6.79
CA ARG A 9 5.02 -1.07 7.63
C ARG A 9 5.75 0.10 7.01
N ASP A 10 6.07 1.10 7.81
CA ASP A 10 6.87 2.24 7.38
C ASP A 10 8.36 2.07 7.76
N ALA A 11 9.20 3.02 7.37
CA ALA A 11 10.64 2.98 7.63
C ALA A 11 11.03 3.13 9.11
N ALA A 12 10.16 3.78 9.91
CA ALA A 12 10.33 3.84 11.36
C ALA A 12 9.97 2.50 12.03
N GLY A 13 9.46 1.53 11.28
CA GLY A 13 9.04 0.23 11.76
C GLY A 13 7.61 0.24 12.32
N GLN A 14 6.86 1.33 12.17
CA GLN A 14 5.48 1.41 12.57
C GLN A 14 4.63 0.55 11.65
N VAL A 15 3.83 -0.34 12.24
CA VAL A 15 2.93 -1.23 11.51
C VAL A 15 1.48 -0.78 11.69
N THR A 16 0.79 -0.56 10.58
CA THR A 16 -0.63 -0.22 10.54
C THR A 16 -1.38 -1.30 9.78
N ARG A 17 -2.32 -1.97 10.46
CA ARG A 17 -3.24 -2.92 9.85
C ARG A 17 -4.59 -2.26 9.58
N LYS A 18 -5.16 -2.47 8.39
CA LYS A 18 -6.50 -2.00 8.02
C LYS A 18 -7.26 -3.08 7.27
N SER A 19 -8.56 -3.17 7.56
CA SER A 19 -9.52 -3.92 6.76
C SER A 19 -10.34 -2.89 5.99
N LEU A 20 -10.44 -3.04 4.66
CA LEU A 20 -11.15 -2.12 3.79
C LEU A 20 -12.33 -2.84 3.15
N GLN A 21 -13.51 -2.22 3.28
CA GLN A 21 -14.71 -2.64 2.56
C GLN A 21 -14.75 -1.99 1.17
N ALA A 22 -15.57 -2.54 0.28
CA ALA A 22 -15.79 -1.95 -1.03
C ALA A 22 -16.24 -0.47 -0.92
N GLY A 23 -15.57 0.40 -1.68
CA GLY A 23 -15.83 1.85 -1.65
C GLY A 23 -15.13 2.62 -0.53
N GLN A 24 -14.49 1.94 0.43
CA GLN A 24 -13.70 2.62 1.47
C GLN A 24 -12.29 2.97 0.98
N SER A 25 -11.77 4.07 1.54
CA SER A 25 -10.40 4.51 1.34
C SER A 25 -9.78 4.90 2.67
N VAL A 26 -8.48 4.64 2.84
CA VAL A 26 -7.71 5.08 4.00
C VAL A 26 -6.42 5.71 3.54
N ASN A 27 -6.02 6.80 4.20
CA ASN A 27 -4.68 7.36 4.07
C ASN A 27 -3.83 6.85 5.24
N ILE A 28 -2.62 6.37 4.95
CA ILE A 28 -1.68 5.89 5.96
C ILE A 28 -0.47 6.81 5.91
N PRO A 29 -0.33 7.77 6.85
CA PRO A 29 0.86 8.59 6.94
C PRO A 29 2.03 7.77 7.51
N GLY A 30 3.26 8.20 7.23
CA GLY A 30 4.45 7.56 7.78
C GLY A 30 5.71 7.96 7.01
N GLN A 31 6.81 7.26 7.30
CA GLN A 31 8.09 7.47 6.63
C GLN A 31 8.34 6.41 5.55
N GLN A 32 8.76 6.83 4.37
CA GLN A 32 9.19 5.91 3.31
C GLN A 32 10.56 5.26 3.63
N PRO A 33 10.86 4.04 3.12
CA PRO A 33 10.00 3.17 2.32
C PRO A 33 8.81 2.61 3.08
N PHE A 34 7.71 2.35 2.37
CA PHE A 34 6.58 1.58 2.89
C PHE A 34 6.59 0.15 2.33
N GLU A 35 6.39 -0.82 3.19
CA GLU A 35 6.08 -2.20 2.82
C GLU A 35 4.59 -2.44 3.00
N VAL A 36 3.88 -2.69 1.90
CA VAL A 36 2.46 -3.01 1.90
C VAL A 36 2.32 -4.51 1.65
N THR A 37 1.64 -5.23 2.53
CA THR A 37 1.37 -6.66 2.39
C THR A 37 -0.11 -6.97 2.53
N GLY A 38 -0.58 -7.98 1.79
CA GLY A 38 -1.96 -8.45 1.82
C GLY A 38 -2.19 -9.56 0.80
N GLU A 39 -3.23 -10.37 0.98
CA GLU A 39 -3.51 -11.51 0.10
C GLU A 39 -4.22 -11.12 -1.20
N ASN A 40 -4.93 -10.00 -1.21
CA ASN A 40 -5.79 -9.56 -2.32
C ASN A 40 -5.49 -8.11 -2.72
N LEU A 41 -4.22 -7.74 -2.86
CA LEU A 41 -3.83 -6.35 -3.16
C LEU A 41 -4.38 -5.87 -4.51
N ASN A 42 -4.59 -6.77 -5.47
CA ASN A 42 -5.19 -6.47 -6.77
C ASN A 42 -6.63 -5.92 -6.69
N GLN A 43 -7.33 -6.12 -5.58
CA GLN A 43 -8.65 -5.54 -5.33
C GLN A 43 -8.56 -4.07 -4.87
N LEU A 44 -7.35 -3.59 -4.57
CA LEU A 44 -7.10 -2.22 -4.13
C LEU A 44 -6.53 -1.36 -5.25
N ARG A 45 -6.84 -0.06 -5.17
CA ARG A 45 -6.09 0.96 -5.90
C ARG A 45 -5.11 1.60 -4.92
N VAL A 46 -3.83 1.34 -5.11
CA VAL A 46 -2.76 1.90 -4.28
C VAL A 46 -2.27 3.18 -4.92
N PHE A 47 -2.18 4.25 -4.13
CA PHE A 47 -1.61 5.53 -4.53
C PHE A 47 -0.45 5.87 -3.60
N PHE A 48 0.63 6.39 -4.16
CA PHE A 48 1.80 6.84 -3.42
C PHE A 48 2.27 8.16 -4.00
N GLN A 49 2.42 9.18 -3.13
CA GLN A 49 2.84 10.54 -3.52
C GLN A 49 2.04 11.11 -4.71
N GLY A 50 0.72 10.90 -4.71
CA GLY A 50 -0.18 11.37 -5.76
C GLY A 50 -0.23 10.52 -7.03
N GLN A 51 0.60 9.48 -7.14
CA GLN A 51 0.62 8.59 -8.31
C GLN A 51 -0.02 7.24 -8.02
N ARG A 52 -0.78 6.71 -8.99
CA ARG A 52 -1.32 5.35 -8.91
C ARG A 52 -0.21 4.34 -9.17
N ILE A 53 -0.06 3.39 -8.26
CA ILE A 53 0.90 2.30 -8.39
C ILE A 53 0.24 1.15 -9.13
N TRP A 54 0.91 0.67 -10.17
CA TRP A 54 0.53 -0.52 -10.93
C TRP A 54 1.42 -1.68 -10.52
N PHE A 55 0.82 -2.84 -10.29
CA PHE A 55 1.50 -4.04 -9.84
C PHE A 55 0.79 -5.28 -10.37
N GLN A 56 1.47 -6.42 -10.30
CA GLN A 56 0.95 -7.70 -10.78
C GLN A 56 -0.27 -8.13 -9.95
N ALA A 57 -1.25 -8.78 -10.60
CA ALA A 57 -2.48 -9.21 -9.94
C ALA A 57 -2.23 -10.16 -8.76
N GLU A 58 -1.17 -10.96 -8.82
CA GLU A 58 -0.80 -11.93 -7.77
C GLU A 58 0.17 -11.35 -6.72
N ALA A 59 0.44 -10.05 -6.75
CA ALA A 59 1.37 -9.44 -5.80
C ALA A 59 0.76 -9.47 -4.39
N THR A 60 1.47 -10.12 -3.46
CA THR A 60 1.11 -10.12 -2.03
C THR A 60 1.91 -9.11 -1.21
N ARG A 61 2.90 -8.48 -1.84
CA ARG A 61 3.78 -7.47 -1.24
C ARG A 61 4.15 -6.41 -2.26
N LEU A 62 4.11 -5.14 -1.83
CA LEU A 62 4.61 -3.98 -2.56
C LEU A 62 5.62 -3.24 -1.68
N ARG A 63 6.67 -2.71 -2.31
CA ARG A 63 7.61 -1.79 -1.68
C ARG A 63 7.49 -0.44 -2.36
N LEU A 64 7.10 0.58 -1.61
CA LEU A 64 6.90 1.93 -2.10
C LEU A 64 8.05 2.82 -1.62
N THR A 65 8.81 3.34 -2.58
CA THR A 65 9.92 4.28 -2.37
C THR A 65 9.69 5.49 -3.25
N ALA A 66 10.08 6.69 -2.80
CA ALA A 66 10.14 7.85 -3.68
C ALA A 66 10.97 7.50 -4.90
N ALA A 67 10.52 7.97 -6.06
CA ALA A 67 11.42 8.11 -7.18
C ALA A 67 12.56 9.03 -6.72
N THR A 68 13.78 8.53 -6.71
CA THR A 68 14.94 9.43 -6.70
C THR A 68 14.79 10.33 -7.92
N ALA A 69 14.72 11.65 -7.72
CA ALA A 69 14.86 12.57 -8.83
C ALA A 69 16.16 12.20 -9.55
N SER A 70 16.06 11.77 -10.81
CA SER A 70 17.23 11.73 -11.67
C SER A 70 17.58 13.19 -11.94
N ASP A 71 18.72 13.62 -11.40
CA ASP A 71 19.41 14.86 -11.78
C ASP A 71 19.87 14.78 -13.24
#